data_AF-A0A3C1NAX0-F1
#
_entry.id   AF-A0A3C1NAX0-F1
#
_cell.length_a   1.000
_cell.length_b   1.000
_cell.length_c   1.000
_cell.angle_alpha   90.00
_cell.angle_beta   90.00
_cell.angle_gamma   90.00
#
_symmetry.space_group_name_H-M   'P 1'
#
loop_
_entity.id
_entity.type
_entity.pdbx_description
1 polymer ?
#
loop_
_entity_poly.entity_id
_entity_poly.type
_entity_poly.pdbx_seq_one_letter_code
_entity_poly.pdbx_strand_id
1 'polypeptide(L)'
;MPFGITMGDASGVGPEILLRAYHANLLANDVFAYGDAAILTAGAELLDLDISLNVIQQPSELIPDTLNVLDLDCLTSADLTPGKVNRKAGAAARNYVLRATADALAGKIRAIVTLPMNKEATRLSDPTFCG
;
A
#
# COMPACT_ATOMS: atom_id res chain seq x y z
N MET A 1 16.89 -8.92 -4.38
CA MET A 1 16.34 -8.29 -3.17
C MET A 1 15.27 -7.32 -3.64
N PRO A 2 14.02 -7.49 -3.18
CA PRO A 2 12.87 -6.85 -3.81
C PRO A 2 12.75 -5.36 -3.48
N PHE A 3 11.90 -4.67 -4.23
CA PHE A 3 11.51 -3.27 -3.98
C PHE A 3 10.18 -3.26 -3.23
N GLY A 4 10.06 -2.36 -2.25
CA GLY A 4 8.85 -2.17 -1.48
C GLY A 4 8.07 -0.95 -1.93
N ILE A 5 6.80 -1.11 -2.32
CA ILE A 5 5.89 0.00 -2.62
C ILE A 5 4.99 0.25 -1.41
N THR A 6 4.88 1.47 -0.89
CA THR A 6 3.82 1.75 0.10
C THR A 6 2.56 2.17 -0.63
N MET A 7 1.41 1.52 -0.35
CA MET A 7 0.12 1.77 -1.02
C MET A 7 -0.32 3.25 -0.97
N GLY A 8 0.14 3.99 0.05
CA GLY A 8 -0.23 5.39 0.26
C GLY A 8 -1.54 5.52 1.03
N ASP A 9 -2.22 6.65 0.87
CA ASP A 9 -3.49 6.91 1.54
C ASP A 9 -4.64 6.20 0.81
N ALA A 10 -5.39 5.36 1.54
CA ALA A 10 -6.53 4.61 1.03
C ALA A 10 -7.67 5.49 0.48
N SER A 11 -7.81 6.71 0.97
CA SER A 11 -8.76 7.70 0.48
C SER A 11 -8.22 8.55 -0.69
N GLY A 12 -6.92 8.42 -0.99
CA GLY A 12 -6.26 9.04 -2.13
C GLY A 12 -6.25 8.15 -3.37
N VAL A 13 -5.37 8.50 -4.33
CA VAL A 13 -5.20 7.77 -5.60
C VAL A 13 -4.15 6.65 -5.53
N GLY A 14 -3.46 6.49 -4.40
CA GLY A 14 -2.39 5.50 -4.24
C GLY A 14 -2.83 4.07 -4.56
N PRO A 15 -3.92 3.55 -3.95
CA PRO A 15 -4.46 2.23 -4.28
C PRO A 15 -4.79 2.07 -5.78
N GLU A 16 -5.43 3.08 -6.41
CA GLU A 16 -5.76 3.05 -7.83
C GLU A 16 -4.51 2.95 -8.72
N ILE A 17 -3.46 3.74 -8.42
CA ILE A 17 -2.19 3.71 -9.16
C ILE A 17 -1.57 2.32 -9.06
N LEU A 18 -1.52 1.73 -7.87
CA LEU A 18 -0.95 0.40 -7.66
C LEU A 18 -1.71 -0.68 -8.44
N LEU A 19 -3.04 -0.68 -8.32
CA LEU A 19 -3.91 -1.65 -8.97
C LEU A 19 -3.83 -1.57 -10.49
N ARG A 20 -3.89 -0.35 -11.05
CA ARG A 20 -3.75 -0.15 -12.51
C ARG A 20 -2.37 -0.50 -13.02
N ALA A 21 -1.31 -0.21 -12.25
CA ALA A 21 0.06 -0.57 -12.62
C ALA A 21 0.24 -2.10 -12.65
N TYR A 22 -0.31 -2.81 -11.67
CA TYR A 22 -0.33 -4.28 -11.66
C TYR A 22 -1.12 -4.82 -12.86
N HIS A 23 -2.37 -4.38 -13.05
CA HIS A 23 -3.24 -4.86 -14.13
C HIS A 23 -2.66 -4.58 -15.54
N ALA A 24 -1.90 -3.49 -15.69
CA ALA A 24 -1.19 -3.18 -16.93
C ALA A 24 0.15 -3.91 -17.10
N ASN A 25 0.49 -4.87 -16.22
CA ASN A 25 1.76 -5.60 -16.20
C ASN A 25 3.01 -4.69 -16.15
N LEU A 26 2.92 -3.56 -15.41
CA LEU A 26 4.02 -2.59 -15.27
C LEU A 26 4.90 -2.86 -14.05
N LEU A 27 4.50 -3.78 -13.17
CA LEU A 27 5.27 -4.16 -11.99
C LEU A 27 6.21 -5.33 -12.33
N ALA A 28 7.46 -5.24 -11.87
CA ALA A 28 8.38 -6.36 -11.94
C ALA A 28 8.05 -7.43 -10.89
N ASN A 29 8.46 -8.67 -11.13
CA ASN A 29 8.18 -9.80 -10.24
C ASN A 29 8.84 -9.71 -8.85
N ASP A 30 9.87 -8.88 -8.69
CA ASP A 30 10.57 -8.64 -7.42
C ASP A 30 10.09 -7.35 -6.73
N VAL A 31 8.81 -7.02 -6.90
CA VAL A 31 8.15 -5.86 -6.28
C VAL A 31 6.95 -6.34 -5.46
N PHE A 32 6.76 -5.75 -4.28
CA PHE A 32 5.56 -5.98 -3.46
C PHE A 32 5.10 -4.70 -2.78
N ALA A 33 3.85 -4.71 -2.33
CA ALA A 33 3.24 -3.58 -1.65
C ALA A 33 3.20 -3.77 -0.12
N TYR A 34 3.41 -2.70 0.63
CA TYR A 34 2.96 -2.54 2.01
C TYR A 34 1.62 -1.82 1.97
N GLY A 35 0.58 -2.42 2.53
CA GLY A 35 -0.77 -1.88 2.46
C GLY A 35 -1.76 -2.70 3.26
N ASP A 36 -3.04 -2.56 2.90
CA ASP A 36 -4.14 -3.37 3.44
C ASP A 36 -4.78 -4.16 2.30
N ALA A 37 -4.81 -5.49 2.44
CA ALA A 37 -5.39 -6.36 1.41
C ALA A 37 -6.88 -6.04 1.19
N ALA A 38 -7.63 -5.78 2.27
CA ALA A 38 -9.05 -5.41 2.21
C ALA A 38 -9.31 -4.13 1.39
N ILE A 39 -8.40 -3.15 1.43
CA ILE A 39 -8.50 -1.91 0.64
C ILE A 39 -8.21 -2.17 -0.83
N LEU A 40 -7.19 -2.98 -1.14
CA LEU A 40 -6.82 -3.30 -2.51
C LEU A 40 -7.89 -4.16 -3.20
N THR A 41 -8.47 -5.13 -2.49
CA THR A 41 -9.60 -5.92 -2.99
C THR A 41 -10.82 -5.04 -3.27
N ALA A 42 -11.26 -4.23 -2.30
CA ALA A 42 -12.39 -3.32 -2.50
C ALA A 42 -12.12 -2.26 -3.59
N GLY A 43 -10.88 -1.80 -3.70
CA GLY A 43 -10.44 -0.89 -4.77
C GLY A 43 -10.48 -1.53 -6.15
N ALA A 44 -10.09 -2.80 -6.27
CA ALA A 44 -10.15 -3.54 -7.52
C ALA A 44 -11.60 -3.76 -7.97
N GLU A 45 -12.49 -4.12 -7.03
CA GLU A 45 -13.93 -4.21 -7.27
C GLU A 45 -14.52 -2.88 -7.76
N LEU A 46 -14.16 -1.77 -7.10
CA LEU A 46 -14.61 -0.42 -7.48
C LEU A 46 -14.14 -0.02 -8.90
N LEU A 47 -12.96 -0.49 -9.31
CA LEU A 47 -12.34 -0.16 -10.59
C LEU A 47 -12.65 -1.16 -11.71
N ASP A 48 -13.41 -2.23 -11.41
CA ASP A 48 -13.69 -3.36 -12.31
C ASP A 48 -12.39 -3.99 -12.87
N LEU A 49 -11.42 -4.24 -11.98
CA LEU A 49 -10.13 -4.85 -12.30
C LEU A 49 -10.06 -6.27 -11.73
N ASP A 50 -9.72 -7.24 -12.59
CA ASP A 50 -9.37 -8.57 -12.14
C ASP A 50 -7.94 -8.56 -11.58
N ILE A 51 -7.79 -8.92 -10.30
CA ILE A 51 -6.50 -8.96 -9.63
C ILE A 51 -6.27 -10.29 -8.91
N SER A 52 -5.08 -10.86 -9.08
CA SER A 52 -4.63 -11.98 -8.26
C SER A 52 -3.78 -11.44 -7.12
N LEU A 53 -4.34 -11.39 -5.91
CA LEU A 53 -3.66 -10.85 -4.73
C LEU A 53 -3.03 -11.99 -3.92
N ASN A 54 -1.76 -11.86 -3.56
CA ASN A 54 -1.05 -12.78 -2.66
C ASN A 54 -0.65 -12.05 -1.38
N VAL A 55 -1.21 -12.44 -0.24
CA VAL A 55 -0.85 -11.88 1.07
C VAL A 55 0.42 -12.56 1.57
N ILE A 56 1.43 -11.77 1.92
CA ILE A 56 2.73 -12.23 2.41
C ILE A 56 3.04 -11.67 3.79
N GLN A 57 3.90 -12.35 4.53
CA GLN A 57 4.48 -11.86 5.79
C GLN A 57 5.93 -11.39 5.62
N GLN A 58 6.61 -11.88 4.60
CA GLN A 58 8.02 -11.60 4.33
C GLN A 58 8.37 -11.72 2.84
N PRO A 59 9.46 -11.09 2.37
CA PRO A 59 9.75 -11.02 0.93
C PRO A 59 10.18 -12.35 0.28
N SER A 60 10.39 -13.42 1.04
CA SER A 60 10.63 -14.76 0.49
C SER A 60 9.37 -15.47 0.00
N GLU A 61 8.18 -14.92 0.31
CA GLU A 61 6.87 -15.51 -0.02
C GLU A 61 6.27 -14.93 -1.31
N LEU A 62 7.06 -14.14 -2.06
CA LEU A 62 6.61 -13.54 -3.31
C LEU A 62 6.26 -14.61 -4.35
N ILE A 63 5.08 -14.48 -4.94
CA ILE A 63 4.62 -15.32 -6.04
C ILE A 63 4.61 -14.47 -7.32
N PRO A 64 5.28 -14.91 -8.41
CA PRO A 64 5.21 -14.23 -9.71
C PRO A 64 3.77 -14.03 -10.20
N ASP A 65 3.56 -13.03 -11.04
CA ASP A 65 2.26 -12.74 -11.68
C ASP A 65 1.10 -12.44 -10.70
N THR A 66 1.41 -12.19 -9.42
CA THR A 66 0.43 -11.76 -8.39
C THR A 66 0.80 -10.40 -7.83
N LEU A 67 -0.21 -9.64 -7.39
CA LEU A 67 -0.01 -8.47 -6.57
C LEU A 67 0.31 -8.95 -5.16
N ASN A 68 1.61 -9.03 -4.85
CA ASN A 68 2.08 -9.38 -3.53
C ASN A 68 1.88 -8.22 -2.55
N VAL A 69 1.24 -8.48 -1.41
CA VAL A 69 0.91 -7.48 -0.40
C VAL A 69 1.35 -7.97 0.97
N LEU A 70 2.26 -7.23 1.60
CA LEU A 70 2.49 -7.33 3.03
C LEU A 70 1.38 -6.57 3.72
N ASP A 71 0.40 -7.33 4.21
CA ASP A 71 -0.83 -6.81 4.83
C ASP A 71 -0.55 -6.37 6.26
N LEU A 72 -0.83 -5.10 6.56
CA LEU A 72 -0.65 -4.52 7.90
C LEU A 72 -1.94 -4.53 8.74
N ASP A 73 -3.08 -4.93 8.17
CA ASP A 73 -4.38 -5.03 8.84
C ASP A 73 -4.74 -3.76 9.65
N CYS A 74 -4.47 -2.60 9.05
CA CYS A 74 -4.78 -1.28 9.60
C CYS A 74 -6.18 -0.80 9.19
N LEU A 75 -6.72 -1.28 8.06
CA LEU A 75 -7.95 -0.79 7.45
C LEU A 75 -8.85 -1.94 6.99
N THR A 76 -10.15 -1.71 7.08
CA THR A 76 -11.17 -2.58 6.49
C THR A 76 -11.69 -1.99 5.17
N SER A 77 -12.40 -2.78 4.36
CA SER A 77 -13.05 -2.29 3.14
C SER A 77 -13.99 -1.09 3.37
N ALA A 78 -14.62 -1.00 4.55
CA ALA A 78 -15.47 0.13 4.93
C ALA A 78 -14.70 1.45 5.12
N ASP A 79 -13.38 1.39 5.30
CA ASP A 79 -12.54 2.58 5.42
C ASP A 79 -12.10 3.13 4.04
N LEU A 80 -12.32 2.38 2.94
CA LEU A 80 -12.12 2.85 1.57
C LEU A 80 -13.10 3.99 1.26
N THR A 81 -12.59 5.23 1.29
CA THR A 81 -13.40 6.45 1.17
C THR A 81 -12.77 7.43 0.17
N PRO A 82 -12.76 7.11 -1.13
CA PRO A 82 -12.07 7.91 -2.15
C PRO A 82 -12.51 9.38 -2.13
N GLY A 83 -11.55 10.29 -2.16
CA GLY A 83 -11.78 11.73 -2.20
C GLY A 83 -12.25 12.36 -0.87
N LYS A 84 -12.27 11.61 0.23
CA LYS A 84 -12.64 12.12 1.57
C LYS A 84 -11.47 12.02 2.53
N VAL A 85 -11.16 13.11 3.22
CA VAL A 85 -10.14 13.09 4.29
C VAL A 85 -10.55 12.09 5.37
N ASN A 86 -9.68 11.11 5.65
CA ASN A 86 -9.94 10.04 6.61
C ASN A 86 -8.75 9.86 7.55
N ARG A 87 -8.99 10.05 8.85
CA ARG A 87 -7.97 9.92 9.91
C ARG A 87 -7.29 8.55 9.90
N LYS A 88 -8.05 7.46 9.73
CA LYS A 88 -7.49 6.10 9.73
C LYS A 88 -6.62 5.86 8.51
N ALA A 89 -7.08 6.31 7.34
CA ALA A 89 -6.33 6.15 6.09
C ALA A 89 -4.97 6.86 6.14
N GLY A 90 -4.93 8.10 6.66
CA GLY A 90 -3.67 8.82 6.88
C GLY A 90 -2.75 8.12 7.90
N ALA A 91 -3.31 7.60 9.00
CA ALA A 91 -2.53 6.85 9.99
C ALA A 91 -1.94 5.54 9.40
N ALA A 92 -2.73 4.81 8.62
CA ALA A 92 -2.30 3.57 7.97
C ALA A 92 -1.21 3.84 6.91
N ALA A 93 -1.37 4.88 6.08
CA ALA A 93 -0.37 5.30 5.10
C ALA A 93 1.01 5.54 5.75
N ARG A 94 1.03 6.20 6.91
CA ARG A 94 2.24 6.41 7.71
C ARG A 94 2.81 5.10 8.24
N ASN A 95 1.97 4.18 8.72
CA ASN A 95 2.41 2.86 9.18
C ASN A 95 3.08 2.04 8.07
N TYR A 96 2.57 2.10 6.83
CA TYR A 96 3.22 1.42 5.70
C TYR A 96 4.63 1.98 5.45
N VAL A 97 4.81 3.30 5.49
CA VAL A 97 6.13 3.94 5.34
C VAL A 97 7.08 3.55 6.47
N LEU A 98 6.60 3.54 7.72
CA LEU A 98 7.42 3.10 8.85
C LEU A 98 7.85 1.65 8.72
N ARG A 99 6.94 0.76 8.32
CA ARG A 99 7.26 -0.67 8.12
C ARG A 99 8.24 -0.86 6.95
N ALA A 100 8.01 -0.22 5.81
CA ALA A 100 8.92 -0.27 4.68
C ALA A 100 10.32 0.28 5.04
N THR A 101 10.38 1.35 5.82
CA THR A 101 11.63 1.94 6.32
C THR A 101 12.37 0.97 7.23
N ALA A 102 11.68 0.32 8.16
CA ALA A 102 12.28 -0.67 9.04
C ALA A 102 12.85 -1.87 8.25
N ASP A 103 12.10 -2.37 7.26
CA ASP A 103 12.55 -3.49 6.43
C ASP A 103 13.71 -3.10 5.47
N ALA A 104 13.76 -1.85 5.01
CA ALA A 104 14.90 -1.33 4.24
C ALA A 104 16.17 -1.21 5.11
N LEU A 105 16.05 -0.66 6.32
CA LEU A 105 17.17 -0.54 7.27
C LEU A 105 17.67 -1.92 7.72
N ALA A 106 16.78 -2.92 7.78
CA ALA A 106 17.12 -4.31 8.07
C ALA A 106 17.69 -5.08 6.85
N GLY A 107 17.82 -4.43 5.68
CA GLY A 107 18.34 -5.05 4.46
C GLY A 107 17.42 -6.13 3.86
N LYS A 108 16.12 -6.09 4.13
CA LYS A 108 15.13 -7.02 3.55
C LYS A 108 14.63 -6.57 2.18
N ILE A 109 14.67 -5.27 1.92
CA ILE A 109 14.31 -4.67 0.63
C ILE A 109 15.42 -3.74 0.13
N ARG A 110 15.49 -3.57 -1.19
CA ARG A 110 16.53 -2.76 -1.85
C ARG A 110 16.20 -1.27 -1.84
N ALA A 111 14.93 -0.93 -1.97
CA ALA A 111 14.46 0.44 -2.06
C ALA A 111 12.98 0.52 -1.68
N ILE A 112 12.55 1.74 -1.36
CA ILE A 112 11.15 2.08 -1.08
C ILE A 112 10.64 3.01 -2.18
N VAL A 113 9.45 2.71 -2.70
CA VAL A 113 8.69 3.59 -3.59
C VAL A 113 7.42 3.99 -2.85
N THR A 114 7.26 5.28 -2.55
CA THR A 114 6.10 5.75 -1.79
C THR A 114 5.02 6.25 -2.72
N LEU A 115 3.85 5.61 -2.74
CA LEU A 115 2.66 6.20 -3.37
C LEU A 115 2.12 7.35 -2.51
N PRO A 116 1.34 8.27 -3.09
CA PRO A 116 0.93 9.50 -2.42
C PRO A 116 0.17 9.25 -1.11
N MET A 117 0.50 10.04 -0.09
CA MET A 117 -0.25 10.10 1.17
C MET A 117 -0.72 11.52 1.46
N ASN A 118 -1.86 11.64 2.16
CA ASN A 118 -2.42 12.96 2.48
C ASN A 118 -1.88 13.47 3.83
N LYS A 119 -1.19 14.62 3.79
CA LYS A 119 -0.61 15.27 4.97
C LYS A 119 -1.67 15.76 5.97
N GLU A 120 -2.80 16.27 5.50
CA GLU A 120 -3.92 16.69 6.36
C GLU A 120 -4.52 15.49 7.10
N ALA A 121 -4.81 14.41 6.38
CA ALA A 121 -5.34 13.17 6.96
C ALA A 121 -4.37 12.58 8.00
N THR A 122 -3.08 12.52 7.68
CA THR A 122 -2.04 12.01 8.58
C THR A 122 -1.97 12.84 9.87
N ARG A 123 -2.06 14.17 9.75
CA ARG A 123 -2.04 15.11 10.88
C ARG A 123 -3.20 14.99 11.84
N LEU A 124 -4.31 14.38 11.43
CA LEU A 124 -5.39 14.06 12.35
C LEU A 124 -4.96 13.04 13.41
N SER A 125 -3.93 12.23 13.13
CA SER A 125 -3.35 11.25 14.06
C SER A 125 -1.95 11.63 14.59
N ASP A 126 -1.16 12.36 13.80
CA ASP A 126 0.17 12.88 14.15
C ASP A 126 0.29 14.36 13.75
N PRO A 127 -0.10 15.29 14.64
CA PRO A 127 -0.12 16.73 14.33
C PRO A 127 1.23 17.31 13.88
N THR A 128 2.34 16.63 14.19
CA THR A 128 3.70 17.08 13.86
C THR A 128 4.18 16.64 12.47
N PHE A 129 3.44 15.73 11.81
CA PHE A 129 3.82 15.20 10.51
C PHE A 129 4.04 16.31 9.46
N CYS A 130 5.20 16.29 8.80
CA CYS A 130 5.62 17.37 7.91
C CYS A 130 5.78 16.95 6.44
N GLY A 131 5.89 15.66 6.16
CA GLY A 131 6.18 15.09 4.85
C GLY A 131 7.14 13.92 4.98
#